data_AF-A0A1F8BAG5-F1
#
_entry.id   AF-A0A1F8BAG5-F1
#
_cell.length_a   1.000
_cell.length_b   1.000
_cell.length_c   1.000
_cell.angle_alpha   90.00
_cell.angle_beta   90.00
_cell.angle_gamma   90.00
#
_symmetry.space_group_name_H-M   'P 1'
#
loop_
_entity.id
_entity.type
_entity.pdbx_description
1 polymer ?
#
loop_
_entity_poly.entity_id
_entity_poly.type
_entity_poly.pdbx_seq_one_letter_code
_entity_poly.pdbx_strand_id
1 'polypeptide(L)'
;MIGEATSINRVKIRLTTEQWKHITYSHKEIDAENFSEILGVIGNPNAVLKGDKGEFLAVGRKSRSKYWLVVIYKEQTKADGFVITAYYTSDVNWLFRRKIIWNKK
;
A
#
# COMPACT_ATOMS: atom_id res chain seq x y z
N MET A 1 11.84 -11.78 -6.24
CA MET A 1 11.07 -11.12 -5.17
C MET A 1 12.05 -10.32 -4.33
N ILE A 2 11.73 -9.09 -3.93
CA ILE A 2 12.66 -8.25 -3.14
C ILE A 2 12.16 -7.99 -1.72
N GLY A 3 10.87 -8.20 -1.45
CA GLY A 3 10.32 -8.21 -0.10
C GLY A 3 8.90 -8.74 -0.07
N GLU A 4 8.41 -9.02 1.14
CA GLU A 4 7.04 -9.44 1.41
C GLU A 4 6.54 -8.84 2.72
N ALA A 5 5.22 -8.68 2.82
CA ALA A 5 4.53 -8.27 4.04
C ALA A 5 3.22 -9.04 4.18
N THR A 6 2.72 -9.23 5.39
CA THR A 6 1.45 -9.90 5.65
C THR A 6 0.32 -8.88 5.79
N SER A 7 -0.72 -8.97 4.97
CA SER A 7 -1.86 -8.05 5.03
C SER A 7 -2.72 -8.24 6.30
N ILE A 8 -3.66 -7.32 6.52
CA ILE A 8 -4.68 -7.43 7.59
C ILE A 8 -5.53 -8.72 7.50
N ASN A 9 -5.65 -9.30 6.30
CA ASN A 9 -6.38 -10.55 6.06
C ASN A 9 -5.48 -11.78 6.20
N ARG A 10 -4.25 -11.60 6.70
CA ARG A 10 -3.22 -12.65 6.83
C ARG A 10 -2.76 -13.25 5.50
N VAL A 11 -2.86 -12.49 4.41
CA VAL A 11 -2.36 -12.89 3.08
C VAL A 11 -0.95 -12.35 2.88
N LYS A 12 -0.04 -13.15 2.31
CA LYS A 12 1.31 -12.68 1.96
C LYS A 12 1.24 -11.82 0.71
N ILE A 13 1.73 -10.59 0.82
CA ILE A 13 1.79 -9.64 -0.28
C ILE A 13 3.25 -9.47 -0.68
N ARG A 14 3.59 -9.92 -1.89
CA ARG A 14 4.94 -9.81 -2.43
C ARG A 14 5.15 -8.50 -3.18
N LEU A 15 6.36 -7.98 -3.05
CA LEU A 15 6.88 -6.89 -3.87
C LEU A 15 8.04 -7.44 -4.71
N THR A 16 7.83 -7.49 -6.03
CA THR A 16 8.86 -7.95 -6.97
C THR A 16 9.74 -6.80 -7.46
N THR A 17 10.90 -7.14 -8.02
CA THR A 17 11.80 -6.16 -8.65
C THR A 17 11.12 -5.39 -9.78
N GLU A 18 10.24 -6.06 -10.54
CA GLU A 18 9.50 -5.43 -11.64
C GLU A 18 8.48 -4.42 -11.12
N GLN A 19 7.73 -4.77 -10.08
CA GLN A 19 6.77 -3.88 -9.44
C GLN A 19 7.48 -2.70 -8.78
N TRP A 20 8.62 -2.94 -8.13
CA TRP A 20 9.45 -1.89 -7.54
C TRP A 20 9.95 -0.90 -8.58
N LYS A 21 10.49 -1.39 -9.70
CA LYS A 21 10.91 -0.53 -10.83
C LYS A 21 9.72 0.26 -11.39
N HIS A 22 8.55 -0.36 -11.52
CA HIS A 22 7.35 0.34 -11.98
C HIS A 22 6.94 1.47 -11.04
N ILE A 23 6.95 1.22 -9.73
CA ILE A 23 6.63 2.22 -8.70
C ILE A 23 7.62 3.38 -8.77
N THR A 24 8.93 3.12 -8.70
CA THR A 24 9.94 4.20 -8.67
C THR A 24 10.04 4.96 -9.98
N TYR A 25 9.71 4.33 -11.11
CA TYR A 25 9.63 5.03 -12.40
C TYR A 25 8.39 5.92 -12.51
N SER A 26 7.25 5.48 -11.98
CA SER A 26 5.96 6.19 -12.10
C SER A 26 5.79 7.27 -11.02
N HIS A 27 6.36 7.05 -9.84
CA HIS A 27 6.24 7.87 -8.65
C HIS A 27 7.62 8.33 -8.21
N LYS A 28 8.04 9.50 -8.72
CA LYS A 28 9.38 10.08 -8.45
C LYS A 28 9.57 10.49 -6.99
N GLU A 29 8.48 10.58 -6.24
CA GLU A 29 8.48 10.80 -4.79
C GLU A 29 8.79 9.53 -3.98
N ILE A 30 8.88 8.36 -4.62
CA ILE A 30 9.27 7.09 -4.01
C ILE A 30 10.74 6.79 -4.33
N ASP A 31 11.54 6.63 -3.29
CA ASP A 31 12.95 6.25 -3.36
C ASP A 31 13.24 4.95 -2.59
N ALA A 32 14.52 4.57 -2.56
CA ALA A 32 14.98 3.34 -1.91
C ALA A 32 14.67 3.30 -0.41
N GLU A 33 14.61 4.44 0.28
CA GLU A 33 14.34 4.52 1.72
C GLU A 33 12.87 4.19 2.02
N ASN A 34 11.96 4.41 1.05
CA ASN A 34 10.54 4.12 1.22
C ASN A 34 10.19 2.64 1.07
N PHE A 35 11.13 1.79 0.66
CA PHE A 35 10.89 0.35 0.49
C PHE A 35 10.32 -0.28 1.77
N SER A 36 10.98 -0.02 2.90
CA SER A 36 10.55 -0.53 4.22
C SER A 36 9.24 0.12 4.67
N GLU A 37 8.99 1.39 4.33
CA GLU A 37 7.71 2.06 4.63
C GLU A 37 6.55 1.38 3.88
N ILE A 38 6.73 1.03 2.61
CA ILE A 38 5.69 0.36 1.80
C ILE A 38 5.32 -1.00 2.39
N LEU A 39 6.31 -1.83 2.72
CA LEU A 39 6.06 -3.12 3.38
C LEU A 39 5.42 -2.94 4.76
N GLY A 40 5.88 -1.94 5.51
CA GLY A 40 5.33 -1.58 6.82
C GLY A 40 3.85 -1.17 6.75
N VAL A 41 3.45 -0.41 5.73
CA VAL A 41 2.06 0.01 5.53
C VAL A 41 1.15 -1.15 5.15
N ILE A 42 1.64 -2.15 4.40
CA ILE A 42 0.87 -3.37 4.14
C ILE A 42 0.64 -4.16 5.44
N GLY A 43 1.68 -4.30 6.27
CA GLY A 43 1.64 -5.07 7.50
C GLY A 43 0.90 -4.41 8.66
N ASN A 44 0.94 -3.09 8.71
CA ASN A 44 0.41 -2.30 9.82
C ASN A 44 -0.17 -0.96 9.32
N PRO A 45 -1.22 -1.00 8.49
CA PRO A 45 -1.83 0.22 7.96
C PRO A 45 -2.52 1.02 9.05
N ASN A 46 -2.72 2.33 8.80
CA ASN A 46 -3.68 3.11 9.55
C ASN A 46 -5.12 2.77 9.13
N ALA A 47 -5.36 2.60 7.82
CA ALA A 47 -6.64 2.11 7.31
C ALA A 47 -6.45 1.31 6.02
N VAL A 48 -7.44 0.49 5.67
CA VAL A 48 -7.52 -0.22 4.40
C VAL A 48 -8.84 0.12 3.74
N LEU A 49 -8.76 0.62 2.51
CA LEU A 49 -9.92 1.03 1.72
C LEU A 49 -10.14 0.10 0.52
N LYS A 50 -11.38 0.07 0.03
CA LYS A 50 -11.76 -0.72 -1.15
C LYS A 50 -11.34 -0.02 -2.45
N GLY A 51 -10.62 -0.74 -3.30
CA GLY A 51 -10.36 -0.37 -4.68
C GLY A 51 -11.53 -0.68 -5.61
N ASP A 52 -11.44 -0.25 -6.86
CA ASP A 52 -12.55 -0.33 -7.81
C ASP A 52 -12.72 -1.72 -8.43
N LYS A 53 -11.63 -2.49 -8.55
CA LYS A 53 -11.59 -3.82 -9.20
C LYS A 53 -11.01 -4.88 -8.26
N GLY A 54 -11.38 -4.81 -6.99
CA GLY A 54 -10.98 -5.77 -5.96
C GLY A 54 -9.59 -5.55 -5.36
N GLU A 55 -8.95 -4.42 -5.65
CA GLU A 55 -7.75 -3.99 -4.94
C GLU A 55 -8.06 -3.59 -3.49
N PHE A 56 -7.03 -3.64 -2.66
CA PHE A 56 -6.97 -3.00 -1.36
C PHE A 56 -6.02 -1.81 -1.42
N LEU A 57 -6.42 -0.72 -0.79
CA LEU A 57 -5.60 0.46 -0.61
C LEU A 57 -5.23 0.55 0.88
N ALA A 58 -4.03 0.09 1.24
CA ALA A 58 -3.49 0.32 2.57
C ALA A 58 -2.93 1.73 2.66
N VAL A 59 -3.35 2.48 3.67
CA VAL A 59 -2.88 3.84 3.90
C VAL A 59 -2.08 3.92 5.19
N GLY A 60 -0.94 4.57 5.12
CA GLY A 60 -0.07 4.84 6.26
C GLY A 60 0.30 6.31 6.32
N ARG A 61 0.20 6.91 7.51
CA ARG A 61 0.60 8.30 7.73
C ARG A 61 2.01 8.32 8.34
N LYS A 62 2.93 9.03 7.69
CA LYS A 62 4.21 9.34 8.30
C LYS A 62 3.98 10.38 9.41
N SER A 63 4.45 10.09 10.62
CA SER A 63 4.26 10.97 11.79
C SER A 63 4.72 12.39 11.45
N ARG A 64 3.90 13.39 11.81
CA ARG A 64 4.12 14.82 11.52
C ARG A 64 4.14 15.23 10.04
N SER A 65 3.85 14.32 9.11
CA SER A 65 3.68 14.65 7.69
C SER A 65 2.22 14.94 7.32
N LYS A 66 2.04 15.83 6.35
CA LYS A 66 0.76 16.04 5.64
C LYS A 66 0.51 14.97 4.57
N TYR A 67 1.55 14.23 4.17
CA TYR A 67 1.49 13.21 3.16
C TYR A 67 1.14 11.84 3.76
N TRP A 68 0.34 11.11 3.01
CA TRP A 68 -0.06 9.74 3.28
C TRP A 68 0.57 8.85 2.23
N LEU A 69 1.18 7.75 2.68
CA LEU A 69 1.62 6.67 1.82
C LEU A 69 0.41 5.79 1.51
N VAL A 70 0.12 5.64 0.24
CA VAL A 70 -0.93 4.74 -0.26
C VAL A 70 -0.24 3.58 -0.94
N VAL A 71 -0.52 2.36 -0.50
CA VAL A 71 -0.04 1.13 -1.11
C VAL A 71 -1.23 0.36 -1.65
N ILE A 72 -1.26 0.17 -2.97
CA ILE A 72 -2.31 -0.55 -3.68
C ILE A 72 -1.82 -1.97 -3.94
N TYR A 73 -2.57 -2.95 -3.46
CA TYR A 73 -2.23 -4.36 -3.63
C TYR A 73 -3.48 -5.21 -3.91
N LYS A 74 -3.27 -6.41 -4.45
CA LYS A 74 -4.31 -7.44 -4.60
C LYS A 74 -3.95 -8.69 -3.85
N GLU A 75 -4.95 -9.27 -3.21
CA GLU A 75 -4.90 -10.63 -2.68
C GLU A 75 -5.43 -11.56 -3.77
N GLN A 76 -4.51 -12.18 -4.53
CA GLN A 76 -4.87 -13.02 -5.68
C GLN A 76 -5.49 -14.35 -5.21
N THR A 77 -5.00 -14.86 -4.08
CA THR A 77 -5.48 -16.06 -3.41
C THR A 77 -5.56 -15.82 -1.90
N LYS A 78 -6.04 -16.82 -1.15
CA LYS A 78 -6.04 -16.78 0.32
C LYS A 78 -4.65 -16.79 0.95
N ALA A 79 -3.59 -17.04 0.16
CA ALA A 79 -2.22 -17.17 0.67
C ALA A 79 -1.22 -16.23 -0.03
N ASP A 80 -1.51 -15.76 -1.25
CA ASP A 80 -0.63 -14.94 -2.07
C ASP A 80 -1.36 -13.72 -2.63
N GLY A 81 -0.63 -12.62 -2.67
CA GLY A 81 -1.00 -11.36 -3.28
C GLY A 81 0.23 -10.58 -3.71
N PHE A 82 0.02 -9.47 -4.39
CA PHE A 82 1.12 -8.66 -4.93
C PHE A 82 0.80 -7.17 -4.86
N VAL A 83 1.85 -6.37 -4.74
CA VAL A 83 1.76 -4.92 -4.84
C VAL A 83 1.56 -4.53 -6.30
N ILE A 84 0.59 -3.64 -6.53
CA ILE A 84 0.31 -3.06 -7.85
C ILE A 84 1.09 -1.75 -8.00
N THR A 85 0.89 -0.82 -7.06
CA THR A 85 1.60 0.47 -7.03
C THR A 85 1.64 1.04 -5.61
N ALA A 86 2.49 2.04 -5.37
CA ALA A 86 2.55 2.82 -4.15
C ALA A 86 2.94 4.27 -4.45
N TYR A 87 2.41 5.23 -3.70
CA TYR A 87 2.70 6.65 -3.89
C TYR A 87 2.36 7.47 -2.64
N TYR A 88 2.88 8.69 -2.56
CA TYR A 88 2.47 9.64 -1.55
C TYR A 88 1.40 10.60 -2.07
N THR A 89 0.42 10.93 -1.23
CA THR A 89 -0.53 12.00 -1.54
C THR A 89 -0.86 12.81 -0.29
N SER A 90 -1.05 14.11 -0.47
CA SER A 90 -1.61 14.98 0.57
C SER A 90 -3.12 15.13 0.43
N ASP A 91 -3.70 14.76 -0.71
CA ASP A 91 -5.14 14.82 -0.92
C ASP A 91 -5.79 13.53 -0.42
N VAL A 92 -6.35 13.62 0.78
CA VAL A 92 -7.05 12.53 1.43
C VAL A 92 -8.55 12.52 1.16
N ASN A 93 -9.08 13.57 0.54
CA ASN A 93 -10.52 13.72 0.36
C ASN A 93 -11.08 12.63 -0.56
N TRP A 94 -10.38 12.34 -1.66
CA TRP A 94 -10.79 11.27 -2.57
C TRP A 94 -10.55 9.88 -1.99
N LEU A 95 -9.51 9.71 -1.15
CA LEU A 95 -9.24 8.45 -0.45
C LEU A 95 -10.40 8.09 0.45
N PHE A 96 -10.77 8.96 1.39
CA PHE A 96 -11.82 8.68 2.37
C PHE A 96 -13.25 8.72 1.83
N ARG A 97 -13.45 9.09 0.56
CA ARG A 97 -14.71 8.83 -0.16
C ARG A 97 -14.90 7.35 -0.50
N ARG A 98 -13.81 6.57 -0.54
CA ARG A 98 -13.88 5.11 -0.76
C ARG A 98 -14.40 4.42 0.49
N LYS A 99 -15.02 3.26 0.29
CA LYS A 99 -15.46 2.40 1.41
C LYS A 99 -14.24 1.95 2.23
N ILE A 100 -14.20 2.34 3.49
CA ILE A 100 -13.22 1.84 4.46
C ILE A 100 -13.61 0.40 4.81
N ILE A 101 -12.70 -0.54 4.57
CA ILE A 101 -12.87 -1.97 4.89
C ILE A 101 -12.37 -2.25 6.30
N TRP A 102 -11.30 -1.57 6.70
CA TRP A 102 -10.68 -1.73 8.00
C TRP A 102 -10.01 -0.42 8.42
N ASN A 103 -10.02 -0.12 9.71
CA ASN A 103 -9.34 1.03 10.27
C ASN A 103 -8.70 0.63 11.61
N LYS A 104 -7.51 1.16 11.87
CA LYS A 104 -6.82 0.99 13.14
C LYS A 104 -7.56 1.83 14.19
N LYS A 105 -8.05 1.17 15.25
CA LYS A 105 -8.62 1.85 16.42
C LYS A 105 -7.53 2.51 17.25
#